data_AF-A0A813RRQ4-F1
#
_entry.id   AF-A0A813RRQ4-F1
#
_cell.length_a   1.000
_cell.length_b   1.000
_cell.length_c   1.000
_cell.angle_alpha   90.00
_cell.angle_beta   90.00
_cell.angle_gamma   90.00
#
_symmetry.space_group_name_H-M   'P 1'
#
loop_
_entity.id
_entity.type
_entity.pdbx_description
1 polymer ?
#
loop_
_entity_poly.entity_id
_entity_poly.type
_entity_poly.pdbx_seq_one_letter_code
_entity_poly.pdbx_strand_id
1 'polypeptide(L)'
;MLGGGWPGELISPVGLKRNHWWDGDNPGYTNLLPNQSIVSSSDKNNINVNDFIFYHPWEGDGMLCFKKIILYRQSSIVGEWDTYKGSN
;
A
#
# COMPACT_ATOMS: atom_id res chain seq x y z
N MET A 1 7.73 -10.88 -6.62
CA MET A 1 6.31 -10.62 -6.35
C MET A 1 5.66 -10.21 -7.67
N LEU A 2 4.95 -11.15 -8.30
CA LEU A 2 4.02 -10.86 -9.40
C LEU A 2 2.63 -11.00 -8.79
N GLY A 3 1.87 -9.91 -8.75
CA GLY A 3 0.57 -9.84 -8.11
C GLY A 3 0.46 -8.53 -7.36
N GLY A 4 -0.31 -7.60 -7.92
CA GLY A 4 -0.56 -6.29 -7.35
C GLY A 4 -1.20 -6.38 -5.97
N GLY A 5 -1.27 -5.23 -5.32
CA GLY A 5 -1.78 -5.12 -3.96
C GLY A 5 -0.65 -5.00 -2.95
N TRP A 6 -0.93 -4.28 -1.88
CA TRP A 6 -0.05 -4.14 -0.74
C TRP A 6 -0.71 -4.80 0.46
N PRO A 7 -0.05 -5.72 1.19
CA PRO A 7 -0.60 -6.34 2.39
C PRO A 7 -0.67 -5.31 3.52
N GLY A 8 -1.75 -4.54 3.54
CA GLY A 8 -1.95 -3.50 4.54
C GLY A 8 -3.31 -2.83 4.44
N GLU A 9 -3.82 -2.36 5.56
CA GLU A 9 -5.07 -1.60 5.61
C GLU A 9 -4.91 -0.25 4.94
N LEU A 10 -5.83 0.13 4.07
CA LEU A 10 -5.81 1.45 3.46
C LEU A 10 -6.40 2.45 4.45
N ILE A 11 -5.62 3.49 4.78
CA ILE A 11 -5.96 4.44 5.86
C ILE A 11 -6.25 5.86 5.35
N SER A 12 -5.80 6.21 4.14
CA SER A 12 -5.99 7.54 3.58
C SER A 12 -5.91 7.51 2.04
N PRO A 13 -6.65 8.38 1.32
CA PRO A 13 -7.68 9.28 1.82
C PRO A 13 -8.88 8.56 2.43
N VAL A 14 -9.59 9.24 3.32
CA VAL A 14 -10.77 8.70 4.01
C VAL A 14 -11.85 8.32 2.99
N GLY A 15 -12.48 7.17 3.22
CA GLY A 15 -13.63 6.73 2.43
C GLY A 15 -13.29 5.81 1.26
N LEU A 16 -12.01 5.63 0.96
CA LEU A 16 -11.54 4.51 0.15
C LEU A 16 -11.70 3.19 0.92
N LYS A 17 -12.13 2.15 0.20
CA LYS A 17 -12.28 0.80 0.71
C LYS A 17 -11.65 -0.17 -0.28
N ARG A 18 -11.16 -1.30 0.21
CA ARG A 18 -10.79 -2.41 -0.67
C ARG A 18 -12.03 -2.85 -1.44
N ASN A 19 -11.83 -3.29 -2.67
CA ASN A 19 -12.95 -3.68 -3.50
C ASN A 19 -13.44 -5.08 -3.10
N HIS A 20 -14.67 -5.15 -2.59
CA HIS A 20 -15.27 -6.38 -2.06
C HIS A 20 -15.54 -7.46 -3.12
N TRP A 21 -15.56 -7.13 -4.43
CA TRP A 21 -15.75 -8.12 -5.49
C TRP A 21 -14.58 -9.11 -5.60
N TRP A 22 -13.47 -8.77 -4.97
CA TRP A 22 -12.20 -9.49 -5.09
C TRP A 22 -11.74 -10.11 -3.78
N ASP A 23 -12.25 -9.68 -2.62
CA ASP A 23 -11.76 -10.12 -1.30
C ASP A 23 -12.70 -11.07 -0.54
N GLY A 24 -13.75 -11.59 -1.19
CA GLY A 24 -14.82 -12.37 -0.53
C GLY A 24 -14.33 -13.59 0.27
N ASP A 25 -13.49 -14.45 -0.33
CA ASP A 25 -13.13 -15.75 0.26
C ASP A 25 -11.62 -16.07 0.23
N ASN A 26 -10.77 -15.21 -0.34
CA ASN A 26 -9.33 -15.48 -0.44
C ASN A 26 -8.49 -14.18 -0.36
N PRO A 27 -7.97 -13.82 0.83
CA PRO A 27 -7.36 -12.51 1.11
C PRO A 27 -5.97 -12.27 0.47
N GLY A 28 -5.57 -13.05 -0.54
CA GLY A 28 -4.17 -13.08 -0.99
C GLY A 28 -3.89 -13.01 -2.50
N TYR A 29 -4.90 -12.94 -3.38
CA TYR A 29 -4.67 -13.18 -4.83
C TYR A 29 -5.32 -12.20 -5.81
N THR A 30 -5.88 -11.09 -5.36
CA THR A 30 -7.00 -10.50 -6.10
C THR A 30 -6.71 -9.14 -6.69
N ASN A 31 -5.52 -9.06 -7.25
CA ASN A 31 -5.07 -7.91 -7.99
C ASN A 31 -4.03 -8.37 -9.03
N LEU A 32 -4.55 -8.89 -10.13
CA LEU A 32 -3.79 -9.59 -11.17
C LEU A 32 -2.89 -8.65 -11.99
N LEU A 33 -2.90 -7.35 -11.70
CA LEU A 33 -2.10 -6.34 -12.36
C LEU A 33 -0.88 -6.00 -11.51
N PRO A 34 0.36 -6.28 -11.98
CA PRO A 34 1.56 -5.86 -11.28
C PRO A 34 1.55 -4.35 -11.02
N ASN A 35 1.90 -3.93 -9.80
CA ASN A 35 2.02 -2.53 -9.40
C ASN A 35 0.73 -1.69 -9.45
N GLN A 36 -0.44 -2.32 -9.48
CA GLN A 36 -1.71 -1.60 -9.42
C GLN A 36 -2.60 -2.17 -8.32
N SER A 37 -3.62 -1.42 -7.91
CA SER A 37 -4.69 -1.88 -7.02
C SER A 37 -6.03 -1.25 -7.36
N ILE A 38 -7.08 -2.06 -7.28
CA ILE A 38 -8.45 -1.58 -7.46
C ILE A 38 -9.08 -1.38 -6.08
N VAL A 39 -9.58 -0.17 -5.86
CA VAL A 39 -10.24 0.26 -4.63
C VAL A 39 -11.59 0.90 -4.98
N SER A 40 -12.50 0.94 -4.02
CA SER A 40 -13.83 1.51 -4.16
C SER A 40 -13.98 2.74 -3.27
N SER A 41 -14.80 3.68 -3.71
CA SER A 41 -15.18 4.86 -2.92
C SER A 41 -16.59 5.29 -3.26
N SER A 42 -17.15 6.21 -2.46
CA SER A 42 -18.36 6.95 -2.81
C SER A 42 -18.00 8.24 -3.56
N ASP A 43 -18.87 8.68 -4.47
CA ASP A 43 -18.75 9.99 -5.15
C ASP A 43 -18.73 11.19 -4.18
N LYS A 44 -19.15 10.99 -2.92
CA LYS A 44 -19.05 12.01 -1.87
C LYS A 44 -17.62 12.23 -1.37
N ASN A 45 -16.73 11.27 -1.58
CA ASN A 45 -15.33 11.38 -1.19
C ASN A 45 -14.58 12.07 -2.34
N ASN A 46 -13.98 13.24 -2.04
CA ASN A 46 -13.27 14.05 -3.02
C ASN A 46 -11.88 13.46 -3.35
N ILE A 47 -11.85 12.32 -4.05
CA ILE A 47 -10.62 11.63 -4.46
C ILE A 47 -10.29 12.03 -5.88
N ASN A 48 -9.05 12.46 -6.09
CA ASN A 48 -8.58 13.02 -7.33
C ASN A 48 -7.33 12.29 -7.85
N VAL A 49 -7.08 12.42 -9.15
CA VAL A 49 -5.83 11.96 -9.75
C VAL A 49 -4.66 12.70 -9.10
N ASN A 50 -3.59 11.97 -8.80
CA ASN A 50 -2.39 12.41 -8.06
C ASN A 50 -2.54 12.50 -6.53
N ASP A 51 -3.68 12.10 -5.96
CA ASP A 51 -3.76 11.91 -4.51
C ASP A 51 -2.84 10.76 -4.07
N PHE A 52 -2.17 10.94 -2.94
CA PHE A 52 -1.36 9.90 -2.32
C PHE A 52 -2.23 8.96 -1.48
N ILE A 53 -2.00 7.66 -1.66
CA ILE A 53 -2.65 6.61 -0.89
C ILE A 53 -1.69 6.12 0.20
N PHE A 54 -2.21 6.01 1.42
CA PHE A 54 -1.42 5.51 2.55
C PHE A 54 -1.99 4.19 3.06
N TYR A 55 -1.08 3.26 3.34
CA TYR A 55 -1.39 1.95 3.89
C TYR A 55 -0.73 1.79 5.26
N HIS A 56 -1.44 1.11 6.17
CA HIS A 56 -0.87 0.54 7.38
C HIS A 56 -0.54 -0.93 7.09
N PRO A 57 0.74 -1.31 6.97
CA PRO A 57 1.09 -2.70 6.67
C PRO A 57 0.59 -3.66 7.75
N TRP A 58 0.10 -4.84 7.37
CA TRP A 58 -0.37 -5.82 8.35
C TRP A 58 0.74 -6.35 9.24
N GLU A 59 1.91 -6.55 8.65
CA GLU A 59 3.09 -7.10 9.31
C GLU A 59 4.31 -6.24 9.01
N GLY A 60 5.16 -6.03 10.02
CA GLY A 60 6.32 -5.13 9.90
C GLY A 60 7.45 -5.68 9.02
N ASP A 61 7.56 -7.01 8.91
CA ASP A 61 8.49 -7.71 8.02
C ASP A 61 8.13 -7.55 6.54
N GLY A 62 6.89 -7.18 6.21
CA GLY A 62 6.51 -6.71 4.88
C GLY A 62 7.40 -5.57 4.36
N MET A 63 8.03 -4.79 5.25
CA MET A 63 9.00 -3.75 4.87
C MET A 63 10.27 -4.29 4.20
N LEU A 64 10.58 -5.58 4.33
CA LEU A 64 11.75 -6.20 3.73
C LEU A 64 11.69 -6.27 2.19
N CYS A 65 10.53 -6.04 1.57
CA CYS A 65 10.43 -5.99 0.11
C CYS A 65 10.93 -4.67 -0.50
N PHE A 66 11.10 -3.62 0.31
CA PHE A 66 11.66 -2.35 -0.15
C PHE A 66 13.18 -2.41 -0.05
N LYS A 67 13.90 -1.68 -0.92
CA LYS A 67 15.35 -1.49 -0.84
C LYS A 67 15.76 -0.39 0.16
N LYS A 68 14.82 0.51 0.45
CA LYS A 68 15.04 1.76 1.15
C LYS A 68 13.78 2.17 1.88
N ILE A 69 13.92 2.64 3.12
CA ILE A 69 12.85 3.21 3.94
C ILE A 69 13.17 4.69 4.16
N ILE A 70 12.22 5.57 3.87
CA ILE A 70 12.35 7.01 4.08
C ILE A 70 11.75 7.38 5.44
N LEU A 71 12.49 8.12 6.26
CA LEU A 71 12.01 8.64 7.53
C LEU A 71 11.41 10.02 7.32
N TYR A 72 10.10 10.14 7.58
CA TYR A 72 9.38 11.40 7.47
C TYR A 72 8.88 11.87 8.84
N ARG A 73 9.19 13.11 9.20
CA ARG A 73 8.76 13.73 10.46
C ARG A 73 8.50 15.22 10.24
N GLN A 74 7.40 15.73 10.81
CA GLN A 74 7.04 17.16 10.77
C GLN A 74 7.14 17.76 9.36
N SER A 75 6.52 17.10 8.39
CA SER A 75 6.49 17.53 7.00
C SER A 75 7.85 17.55 6.27
N SER A 76 8.84 16.81 6.77
CA SER A 76 10.17 16.74 6.17
C SER A 76 10.74 15.33 6.18
N ILE A 77 11.58 15.02 5.19
CA ILE A 77 12.42 13.82 5.20
C ILE A 77 13.61 14.10 6.13
N VAL A 78 13.71 13.32 7.20
CA VAL A 78 14.76 13.48 8.22
C VAL A 78 15.86 12.43 8.14
N GLY A 79 15.69 11.44 7.27
CA GLY A 79 16.67 10.38 7.09
C GLY A 79 16.20 9.27 6.17
N GLU A 80 17.07 8.29 6.03
CA GLU A 80 16.89 7.14 5.15
C GLU A 80 17.58 5.93 5.74
N TRP A 81 16.93 4.77 5.66
CA TRP A 81 17.51 3.48 6.01
C TRP A 81 17.57 2.57 4.79
N ASP A 82 18.75 2.01 4.53
CA ASP A 82 18.87 0.87 3.64
C ASP A 82 18.27 -0.37 4.33
N THR A 83 17.48 -1.13 3.60
CA THR A 83 17.00 -2.43 4.06
C THR A 83 18.00 -3.53 3.73
N TYR A 84 17.87 -4.67 4.41
CA TYR A 84 18.75 -5.81 4.19
C TYR A 84 18.67 -6.30 2.73
N LYS A 85 19.80 -6.26 2.04
CA LYS A 85 19.98 -6.93 0.75
C LYS A 85 20.48 -8.33 1.06
N GLY A 86 19.61 -9.33 0.97
CA GLY A 86 20.04 -10.72 1.02
C GLY A 86 21.13 -10.96 -0.02
N SER A 87 22.37 -11.15 0.44
CA SER A 87 23.45 -11.65 -0.39
C SER A 87 23.26 -13.16 -0.50
N ASN A 88 23.06 -13.65 -1.73
CA ASN A 88 23.33 -15.04 -2.07
C ASN A 88 24.85 -15.26 -2.14
#